data_AF-A0ABD3U560-F1
#
_entry.id   AF-A0ABD3U560-F1
#
_cell.length_a   1.000
_cell.length_b   1.000
_cell.length_c   1.000
_cell.angle_alpha   90.00
_cell.angle_beta   90.00
_cell.angle_gamma   90.00
#
_symmetry.space_group_name_H-M   'P 1'
#
loop_
_entity.id
_entity.type
_entity.pdbx_description
1 polymer ?
#
loop_
_entity_poly.entity_id
_entity_poly.type
_entity_poly.pdbx_seq_one_letter_code
_entity_poly.pdbx_strand_id
1 'polypeptide(L)'
;MGRGRVQLKRIENKISRQVTFSKRRSGLLKKANEISVLCDAEVALIVFSTKGKLFEYSTDSSMERIIERYERQSYAENKLTTDSEPKENWCYEYPKLVARVELLQRNMRNYVGEDLDPLSLRELQSLEQQLDTSLKRIRTRKNQLMHESISQLQKKERSLQDQNNLLAKKVKEKEKHQEVVSHSSSSSSSSQQEAKKMVAMKVDLENPTTTFRRGSSAISMASVSSKNSDHKKLIKIDVTADTVCPWCFVGKKNLDKAIASSNHRYNFEIKWHPYMLTPSAPKQGIVKKEFYLNKFGPRSVQMESRMTEIFKDLGMDYDTSGLTGNTLDSHRLIYFAGKQGLDKQHQLFEEICIGYFTQGKYIGDRGFLAEAAKKVGIEGAAEFLADPNNGVKEVNEELKLCSAHINGIPYYVINGKYKFNGGQPPETFLKTFDAAASD
;
A
#
# COMPACT_ATOMS: atom_id res chain seq x y z
N MET A 1 -19.30 62.39 -45.75
CA MET A 1 -18.80 62.64 -44.37
C MET A 1 -17.67 61.68 -44.05
N GLY A 2 -16.42 62.14 -44.15
CA GLY A 2 -15.23 61.29 -43.93
C GLY A 2 -15.10 60.86 -42.47
N ARG A 3 -14.83 59.57 -42.23
CA ARG A 3 -14.57 59.04 -40.88
C ARG A 3 -13.23 59.59 -40.37
N GLY A 4 -13.28 60.43 -39.34
CA GLY A 4 -12.07 60.89 -38.64
C GLY A 4 -11.26 59.73 -38.06
N ARG A 5 -9.93 59.91 -38.00
CA ARG A 5 -8.97 58.93 -37.48
C ARG A 5 -9.23 58.71 -35.99
N VAL A 6 -9.60 57.49 -35.59
CA VAL A 6 -9.86 57.14 -34.18
C VAL A 6 -8.53 56.95 -33.46
N GLN A 7 -8.31 57.66 -32.35
CA GLN A 7 -7.14 57.50 -31.49
C GLN A 7 -7.08 56.08 -30.89
N LEU A 8 -5.89 55.47 -30.85
CA LEU A 8 -5.65 54.16 -30.21
C LEU A 8 -5.58 54.32 -28.68
N LYS A 9 -6.74 54.55 -28.07
CA LYS A 9 -6.93 54.55 -26.62
C LYS A 9 -8.27 53.92 -26.26
N ARG A 10 -8.43 53.53 -25.00
CA ARG A 10 -9.71 53.00 -24.50
C ARG A 10 -10.82 54.04 -24.71
N ILE A 11 -11.94 53.61 -25.27
CA ILE A 11 -13.14 54.46 -25.42
C ILE A 11 -13.88 54.42 -24.09
N GLU A 12 -13.96 55.54 -23.36
CA GLU A 12 -14.59 55.58 -22.04
C GLU A 12 -16.11 55.42 -22.08
N ASN A 13 -16.76 56.06 -23.06
CA ASN A 13 -18.21 55.96 -23.25
C ASN A 13 -18.63 54.50 -23.57
N LYS A 14 -19.50 53.94 -22.73
CA LYS A 14 -19.96 52.54 -22.82
C LYS A 14 -20.67 52.22 -24.14
N ILE A 15 -21.52 53.13 -24.63
CA ILE A 15 -22.32 52.93 -25.85
C ILE A 15 -21.39 52.98 -27.08
N SER A 16 -20.56 54.01 -27.18
CA SER A 16 -19.58 54.13 -28.27
C SER A 16 -18.59 52.96 -28.28
N ARG A 17 -18.14 52.51 -27.11
CA ARG A 17 -17.26 51.34 -26.97
C ARG A 17 -17.93 50.06 -27.47
N GLN A 18 -19.21 49.84 -27.14
CA GLN A 18 -19.97 48.68 -27.60
C GLN A 18 -20.16 48.69 -29.13
N VAL A 19 -20.52 49.85 -29.69
CA VAL A 19 -20.70 50.00 -31.15
C VAL A 19 -19.37 49.79 -31.88
N THR A 20 -18.28 50.34 -31.36
CA THR A 20 -16.94 50.15 -31.94
C THR A 20 -16.46 48.71 -31.80
N PHE A 21 -16.70 48.03 -30.67
CA PHE A 21 -16.41 46.61 -30.50
C PHE A 21 -17.12 45.77 -31.56
N SER A 22 -18.43 45.96 -31.75
CA SER A 22 -19.19 45.23 -32.77
C SER A 22 -18.61 45.43 -34.18
N LYS A 23 -18.30 46.68 -34.55
CA LYS A 23 -17.72 47.00 -35.88
C LYS A 23 -16.32 46.42 -36.06
N ARG A 24 -15.43 46.57 -35.08
CA ARG A 24 -14.05 46.08 -35.16
C ARG A 24 -13.98 44.56 -35.10
N ARG A 25 -14.77 43.92 -34.25
CA ARG A 25 -14.89 42.45 -34.19
C ARG A 25 -15.35 41.89 -35.54
N SER A 26 -16.42 42.45 -36.13
CA SER A 26 -16.88 42.03 -37.45
C SER A 26 -15.84 42.29 -38.54
N GLY A 27 -15.08 43.39 -38.47
CA GLY A 27 -13.96 43.63 -39.38
C GLY A 27 -12.81 42.65 -39.21
N LEU A 28 -12.50 42.26 -37.98
CA LEU A 28 -11.45 41.29 -37.66
C LEU A 28 -11.80 39.88 -38.15
N LEU A 29 -13.07 39.46 -37.96
CA LEU A 29 -13.59 38.21 -38.49
C LEU A 29 -13.49 38.16 -40.03
N LYS A 30 -13.82 39.27 -40.71
CA LYS A 30 -13.66 39.36 -42.17
C LYS A 30 -12.21 39.20 -42.61
N LYS A 31 -11.28 39.87 -41.93
CA LYS A 31 -9.84 39.73 -42.22
C LYS A 31 -9.32 38.33 -41.96
N ALA A 32 -9.72 37.70 -40.86
CA ALA A 32 -9.35 36.32 -40.56
C ALA A 32 -9.84 35.37 -41.67
N ASN A 33 -11.05 35.60 -42.17
CA ASN A 33 -11.60 34.86 -43.30
C ASN A 33 -10.88 35.14 -44.62
N GLU A 34 -10.56 36.40 -44.91
CA GLU A 34 -9.78 36.77 -46.09
C GLU A 34 -8.40 36.10 -46.08
N ILE A 35 -7.68 36.09 -44.94
CA ILE A 35 -6.38 35.42 -44.80
C ILE A 35 -6.52 33.91 -45.03
N SER A 36 -7.55 33.30 -44.43
CA SER A 36 -7.78 31.87 -44.58
C SER A 36 -8.04 31.48 -46.03
N VAL A 37 -8.91 32.22 -46.73
CA VAL A 37 -9.28 31.93 -48.13
C VAL A 37 -8.18 32.31 -49.13
N LEU A 38 -7.50 33.45 -48.96
CA LEU A 38 -6.52 33.95 -49.93
C LEU A 38 -5.16 33.27 -49.81
N CYS A 39 -4.80 32.81 -48.61
CA CYS A 39 -3.47 32.27 -48.33
C CYS A 39 -3.48 30.79 -47.95
N ASP A 40 -4.64 30.12 -48.03
CA ASP A 40 -4.84 28.73 -47.58
C ASP A 40 -4.31 28.50 -46.16
N ALA A 41 -4.52 29.50 -45.31
CA ALA A 41 -4.03 29.51 -43.93
C ALA A 41 -5.10 28.99 -42.98
N GLU A 42 -4.70 28.10 -42.06
CA GLU A 42 -5.55 27.73 -40.92
C GLU A 42 -5.55 28.89 -39.91
N VAL A 43 -6.70 29.51 -39.72
CA VAL A 43 -6.87 30.67 -38.83
C VAL A 43 -7.95 30.39 -37.80
N ALA A 44 -7.60 30.56 -36.52
CA ALA A 44 -8.55 30.58 -35.41
C ALA A 44 -8.54 31.95 -34.74
N LEU A 45 -9.74 32.49 -34.43
CA LEU A 45 -9.92 33.76 -33.74
C LEU A 45 -10.96 33.59 -32.63
N ILE A 46 -10.57 33.94 -31.40
CA ILE A 46 -11.42 33.88 -30.21
C ILE A 46 -11.48 35.27 -29.58
N VAL A 47 -12.69 35.81 -29.38
CA VAL A 47 -12.91 37.16 -28.84
C VAL A 47 -13.99 37.13 -27.76
N PHE A 48 -13.63 37.51 -26.54
CA PHE A 48 -14.59 37.71 -25.45
C PHE A 48 -15.00 39.18 -25.34
N SER A 49 -16.30 39.44 -25.25
CA SER A 49 -16.80 40.76 -24.89
C SER A 49 -16.58 41.05 -23.40
N THR A 50 -16.64 42.33 -23.03
CA THR A 50 -16.60 42.75 -21.60
C THR A 50 -17.74 42.18 -20.74
N LYS A 51 -18.76 41.56 -21.35
CA LYS A 51 -19.86 40.86 -20.66
C LYS A 51 -19.68 39.34 -20.67
N GLY A 52 -18.51 38.83 -21.05
CA GLY A 52 -18.21 37.39 -21.12
C GLY A 52 -18.75 36.65 -22.36
N LYS A 53 -19.53 37.31 -23.23
CA LYS A 53 -20.01 36.67 -24.47
C LYS A 53 -18.85 36.36 -25.42
N LEU A 54 -18.76 35.09 -25.82
CA LEU A 54 -17.79 34.54 -26.78
C LEU A 54 -18.21 34.86 -28.22
N PHE A 55 -17.23 35.20 -29.04
CA PHE A 55 -17.33 35.31 -30.49
C PHE A 55 -16.12 34.63 -31.11
N GLU A 56 -16.35 33.70 -32.01
CA GLU A 56 -15.29 32.85 -32.57
C GLU A 56 -15.36 32.74 -34.08
N TYR A 57 -14.23 32.38 -34.68
CA TYR A 57 -14.07 32.00 -36.08
C TYR A 57 -12.95 30.97 -36.19
N SER A 58 -13.17 29.96 -37.02
CA SER A 58 -12.18 28.95 -37.37
C SER A 58 -12.31 28.58 -38.84
N THR A 59 -11.19 28.39 -39.52
CA THR A 59 -11.16 27.71 -40.82
C THR A 59 -11.78 26.30 -40.70
N ASP A 60 -12.60 25.91 -41.67
CA ASP A 60 -13.27 24.61 -41.77
C ASP A 60 -14.11 24.16 -40.55
N SER A 61 -14.61 25.11 -39.76
CA SER A 61 -15.46 24.85 -38.57
C SER A 61 -14.84 23.90 -37.54
N SER A 62 -13.50 23.77 -37.50
CA SER A 62 -12.81 22.86 -36.58
C SER A 62 -11.83 23.60 -35.69
N MET A 63 -12.40 24.36 -34.75
CA MET A 63 -11.65 25.09 -33.72
C MET A 63 -10.76 24.14 -32.90
N GLU A 64 -11.26 22.95 -32.58
CA GLU A 64 -10.56 21.94 -31.78
C GLU A 64 -9.26 21.50 -32.45
N ARG A 65 -9.28 21.28 -33.78
CA ARG A 65 -8.09 20.84 -34.52
C ARG A 65 -7.01 21.90 -34.57
N ILE A 66 -7.38 23.17 -34.76
CA ILE A 66 -6.42 24.28 -34.82
C ILE A 66 -5.81 24.52 -33.42
N ILE A 67 -6.62 24.44 -32.36
CA ILE A 67 -6.14 24.54 -30.97
C ILE A 67 -5.19 23.37 -30.66
N GLU A 68 -5.55 22.14 -31.01
CA GLU A 68 -4.69 20.97 -30.79
C GLU A 68 -3.35 21.09 -31.54
N ARG A 69 -3.37 21.61 -32.77
CA ARG A 69 -2.16 21.87 -33.55
C ARG A 69 -1.28 22.95 -32.92
N TYR A 70 -1.89 24.05 -32.43
CA TYR A 70 -1.18 25.11 -31.71
C TYR A 70 -0.56 24.57 -30.42
N GLU A 71 -1.30 23.81 -29.63
CA GLU A 71 -0.81 23.17 -28.41
C GLU A 71 0.41 22.31 -28.72
N ARG A 72 0.31 21.38 -29.68
CA ARG A 72 1.44 20.51 -30.09
C ARG A 72 2.68 21.30 -30.50
N GLN A 73 2.52 22.41 -31.22
CA GLN A 73 3.65 23.22 -31.69
C GLN A 73 4.25 24.10 -30.59
N SER A 74 3.40 24.68 -29.72
CA SER A 74 3.83 25.45 -28.54
C SER A 74 4.56 24.56 -27.53
N TYR A 75 4.12 23.30 -27.35
CA TYR A 75 4.84 22.30 -26.56
C TYR A 75 6.22 21.97 -27.15
N ALA A 76 6.35 21.90 -28.47
CA ALA A 76 7.63 21.61 -29.14
C ALA A 76 8.62 22.79 -29.03
N GLU A 77 8.15 24.03 -29.14
CA GLU A 77 8.98 25.23 -28.97
C GLU A 77 9.39 25.47 -27.50
N ASN A 78 8.51 25.18 -26.54
CA ASN A 78 8.85 25.25 -25.11
C ASN A 78 9.85 24.18 -24.66
N LYS A 79 9.94 23.04 -25.37
CA LYS A 79 10.86 21.94 -25.08
C LYS A 79 12.33 22.26 -25.41
N LEU A 80 12.57 23.27 -26.26
CA LEU A 80 13.93 23.71 -26.64
C LEU A 80 14.47 24.80 -25.72
N THR A 81 13.65 25.41 -24.85
CA THR A 81 14.02 26.64 -24.13
C THR A 81 14.05 26.55 -22.61
N THR A 82 13.63 25.47 -21.96
CA THR A 82 13.60 25.44 -20.48
C THR A 82 13.91 24.07 -19.86
N ASP A 83 15.05 24.01 -19.18
CA ASP A 83 15.50 22.95 -18.26
C ASP A 83 14.92 23.18 -16.84
N SER A 84 13.59 23.31 -16.71
CA SER A 84 12.94 23.48 -15.38
C SER A 84 11.53 22.88 -15.33
N GLU A 85 11.20 22.34 -14.15
CA GLU A 85 10.13 21.42 -13.76
C GLU A 85 8.63 21.77 -14.03
N PRO A 86 7.70 20.79 -13.90
CA PRO A 86 6.41 20.69 -14.60
C PRO A 86 5.21 21.29 -13.84
N LYS A 87 5.19 22.60 -13.60
CA LYS A 87 4.11 23.25 -12.82
C LYS A 87 2.86 23.63 -13.60
N GLU A 88 2.91 23.73 -14.93
CA GLU A 88 1.80 24.33 -15.70
C GLU A 88 0.73 23.34 -16.18
N ASN A 89 0.98 22.03 -16.11
CA ASN A 89 0.03 21.01 -16.58
C ASN A 89 -1.15 20.74 -15.61
N TRP A 90 -1.00 21.08 -14.32
CA TRP A 90 -2.01 20.79 -13.30
C TRP A 90 -3.19 21.76 -13.27
N CYS A 91 -3.04 22.97 -13.83
CA CYS A 91 -4.07 23.99 -13.75
C CYS A 91 -5.35 23.63 -14.54
N TYR A 92 -5.24 22.77 -15.55
CA TYR A 92 -6.35 22.34 -16.41
C TYR A 92 -6.81 20.90 -16.15
N GLU A 93 -5.91 20.01 -15.74
CA GLU A 93 -6.26 18.62 -15.44
C GLU A 93 -6.84 18.44 -14.03
N TYR A 94 -6.44 19.28 -13.07
CA TYR A 94 -6.96 19.21 -11.70
C TYR A 94 -8.47 19.48 -11.62
N PRO A 95 -9.04 20.53 -12.25
CA PRO A 95 -10.49 20.75 -12.21
C PRO A 95 -11.30 19.63 -12.86
N LYS A 96 -10.83 19.06 -13.98
CA LYS A 96 -11.48 17.91 -14.63
C LYS A 96 -11.48 16.68 -13.73
N LEU A 97 -10.35 16.44 -13.06
CA LEU A 97 -10.19 15.32 -12.13
C LEU A 97 -11.08 15.51 -10.90
N VAL A 98 -11.15 16.72 -10.34
CA VAL A 98 -12.03 17.07 -9.21
C VAL A 98 -13.49 16.85 -9.58
N ALA A 99 -13.96 17.38 -10.72
CA ALA A 99 -15.32 17.17 -11.18
C ALA A 99 -15.66 15.67 -11.38
N ARG A 100 -14.69 14.88 -11.87
CA ARG A 100 -14.86 13.44 -12.01
C ARG A 100 -14.92 12.72 -10.66
N VAL A 101 -14.12 13.13 -9.68
CA VAL A 101 -14.15 12.59 -8.31
C VAL A 101 -15.48 12.92 -7.64
N GLU A 102 -15.96 14.15 -7.75
CA GLU A 102 -17.25 14.57 -7.18
C GLU A 102 -18.42 13.79 -7.79
N LEU A 103 -18.42 13.60 -9.12
CA LEU A 103 -19.42 12.78 -9.80
C LEU A 103 -19.39 11.32 -9.33
N LEU A 104 -18.20 10.72 -9.22
CA LEU A 104 -18.05 9.34 -8.73
C LEU A 104 -18.50 9.19 -7.27
N GLN A 105 -18.18 10.16 -6.41
CA GLN A 105 -18.63 10.18 -5.02
C GLN A 105 -20.15 10.31 -4.93
N ARG A 106 -20.77 11.17 -5.75
CA ARG A 106 -22.23 11.30 -5.83
C ARG A 106 -22.88 10.00 -6.30
N ASN A 107 -22.36 9.37 -7.34
CA ASN A 107 -22.87 8.08 -7.81
C ASN A 107 -22.74 7.01 -6.72
N MET A 108 -21.64 7.00 -5.96
CA MET A 108 -21.47 6.08 -4.82
C MET A 108 -22.57 6.26 -3.78
N ARG A 109 -22.89 7.52 -3.42
CA ARG A 109 -24.00 7.84 -2.50
C ARG A 109 -25.34 7.35 -3.04
N ASN A 110 -25.63 7.61 -4.31
CA ASN A 110 -26.83 7.10 -4.96
C ASN A 110 -26.92 5.56 -4.91
N TYR A 111 -25.81 4.85 -5.18
CA TYR A 111 -25.78 3.38 -5.13
C TYR A 111 -26.03 2.80 -3.72
N VAL A 112 -25.70 3.53 -2.65
CA VAL A 112 -26.00 3.12 -1.27
C VAL A 112 -27.37 3.57 -0.78
N GLY A 113 -28.13 4.29 -1.62
CA GLY A 113 -29.48 4.76 -1.30
C GLY A 113 -29.55 6.15 -0.67
N GLU A 114 -28.44 6.90 -0.68
CA GLU A 114 -28.36 8.29 -0.20
C GLU A 114 -28.57 9.28 -1.36
N ASP A 115 -29.00 10.51 -1.06
CA ASP A 115 -29.18 11.62 -2.03
C ASP A 115 -30.04 11.27 -3.26
N LEU A 116 -31.08 10.44 -3.10
CA LEU A 116 -31.96 10.00 -4.19
C LEU A 116 -33.05 11.01 -4.55
N ASP A 117 -33.49 11.85 -3.60
CA ASP A 117 -34.55 12.86 -3.80
C ASP A 117 -34.37 13.78 -5.03
N PRO A 118 -33.16 14.25 -5.39
CA PRO A 118 -32.97 15.09 -6.57
C PRO A 118 -32.95 14.33 -7.91
N LEU A 119 -33.04 12.99 -7.91
CA LEU A 119 -33.03 12.20 -9.14
C LEU A 119 -34.42 12.11 -9.76
N SER A 120 -34.48 12.23 -11.09
CA SER A 120 -35.70 11.95 -11.85
C SER A 120 -36.01 10.44 -11.87
N LEU A 121 -37.26 10.09 -12.14
CA LEU A 121 -37.70 8.69 -12.27
C LEU A 121 -36.86 7.91 -13.30
N ARG A 122 -36.46 8.54 -14.41
CA ARG A 122 -35.61 7.92 -15.43
C ARG A 122 -34.20 7.63 -14.92
N GLU A 123 -33.64 8.54 -14.12
CA GLU A 123 -32.32 8.35 -13.51
C GLU A 123 -32.35 7.26 -12.44
N LEU A 124 -33.42 7.17 -11.65
CA LEU A 124 -33.64 6.09 -10.69
C LEU A 124 -33.77 4.72 -11.38
N GLN A 125 -34.52 4.63 -12.48
CA GLN A 125 -34.61 3.40 -13.28
C GLN A 125 -33.27 3.00 -13.89
N SER A 126 -32.48 3.98 -14.35
CA SER A 126 -31.12 3.71 -14.85
C SER A 126 -30.20 3.19 -13.74
N LEU A 127 -30.29 3.77 -12.54
CA LEU A 127 -29.55 3.36 -11.36
C LEU A 127 -29.89 1.92 -10.95
N GLU A 128 -31.18 1.58 -10.91
CA GLU A 128 -31.68 0.23 -10.64
C GLU A 128 -31.13 -0.77 -11.65
N GLN A 129 -31.23 -0.47 -12.95
CA GLN A 129 -30.72 -1.33 -14.02
C GLN A 129 -29.19 -1.55 -13.92
N GLN A 130 -28.44 -0.51 -13.54
CA GLN A 130 -27.00 -0.61 -13.33
C GLN A 130 -26.65 -1.49 -12.12
N LEU A 131 -27.37 -1.36 -11.02
CA LEU A 131 -27.20 -2.20 -9.83
C LEU A 131 -27.51 -3.66 -10.13
N ASP A 132 -28.63 -3.93 -10.80
CA ASP A 132 -29.02 -5.28 -11.21
C ASP A 132 -28.00 -5.92 -12.13
N THR A 133 -27.50 -5.18 -13.12
CA THR A 133 -26.48 -5.66 -14.06
C THR A 133 -25.18 -5.98 -13.31
N SER A 134 -24.79 -5.11 -12.38
CA SER A 134 -23.57 -5.29 -11.58
C SER A 134 -23.69 -6.48 -10.62
N LEU A 135 -24.83 -6.64 -9.95
CA LEU A 135 -25.12 -7.78 -9.08
C LEU A 135 -25.11 -9.10 -9.86
N LYS A 136 -25.70 -9.13 -11.07
CA LYS A 136 -25.64 -10.31 -11.96
C LYS A 136 -24.19 -10.66 -12.29
N ARG A 137 -23.35 -9.69 -12.68
CA ARG A 137 -21.92 -9.92 -12.96
C ARG A 137 -21.16 -10.47 -11.76
N ILE A 138 -21.37 -9.90 -10.57
CA ILE A 138 -20.73 -10.35 -9.32
C ILE A 138 -21.13 -11.79 -8.99
N ARG A 139 -22.43 -12.11 -9.05
CA ARG A 139 -22.94 -13.46 -8.81
C ARG A 139 -22.37 -14.48 -9.80
N THR A 140 -22.36 -14.15 -11.09
CA THR A 140 -21.77 -15.01 -12.13
C THR A 140 -20.29 -15.27 -11.86
N ARG A 141 -19.51 -14.23 -11.54
CA ARG A 141 -18.08 -14.39 -11.23
C ARG A 141 -17.85 -15.22 -9.98
N LYS A 142 -18.64 -15.01 -8.92
CA LYS A 142 -18.56 -15.80 -7.68
C LYS A 142 -18.86 -17.28 -7.94
N ASN A 143 -19.90 -17.56 -8.73
CA ASN A 143 -20.24 -18.94 -9.12
C ASN A 143 -19.12 -19.58 -9.95
N GLN A 144 -18.54 -18.84 -10.90
CA GLN A 144 -17.43 -19.33 -11.70
C GLN A 144 -16.22 -19.73 -10.82
N LEU A 145 -15.80 -18.84 -9.92
CA LEU A 145 -14.68 -19.11 -9.00
C LEU A 145 -14.97 -20.31 -8.08
N MET A 146 -16.22 -20.44 -7.62
CA MET A 146 -16.65 -21.58 -6.82
C MET A 146 -16.56 -22.89 -7.61
N HIS A 147 -17.02 -22.91 -8.87
CA HIS A 147 -16.90 -24.09 -9.74
C HIS A 147 -15.44 -24.44 -10.05
N GLU A 148 -14.58 -23.45 -10.29
CA GLU A 148 -13.14 -23.65 -10.46
C GLU A 148 -12.52 -24.31 -9.21
N SER A 149 -12.86 -23.82 -8.02
CA SER A 149 -12.39 -24.40 -6.75
C SER A 149 -12.87 -25.84 -6.53
N ILE A 150 -14.16 -26.11 -6.77
CA ILE A 150 -14.74 -27.46 -6.68
C ILE A 150 -14.00 -28.42 -7.63
N SER A 151 -13.76 -28.01 -8.87
CA SER A 151 -13.05 -28.82 -9.87
C SER A 151 -11.61 -29.14 -9.45
N GLN A 152 -10.90 -28.16 -8.89
CA GLN A 152 -9.55 -28.37 -8.36
C GLN A 152 -9.53 -29.35 -7.18
N LEU A 153 -10.48 -29.23 -6.25
CA LEU A 153 -10.61 -30.14 -5.11
C LEU A 153 -10.93 -31.56 -5.55
N GLN A 154 -11.88 -31.74 -6.48
CA GLN A 154 -12.20 -33.07 -7.03
C GLN A 154 -11.01 -33.71 -7.77
N LYS A 155 -10.17 -32.91 -8.45
CA LYS A 155 -8.94 -33.41 -9.06
C LYS A 155 -7.92 -33.87 -8.01
N LYS A 156 -7.79 -33.12 -6.91
CA LYS A 156 -6.89 -33.47 -5.80
C LYS A 156 -7.37 -34.72 -5.06
N GLU A 157 -8.67 -34.84 -4.81
CA GLU A 157 -9.30 -36.03 -4.22
C GLU A 157 -8.97 -37.29 -5.03
N ARG A 158 -9.21 -37.26 -6.35
CA ARG A 158 -8.85 -38.37 -7.24
C ARG A 158 -7.36 -38.72 -7.18
N SER A 159 -6.47 -37.72 -7.26
CA SER A 159 -5.03 -37.95 -7.19
C SER A 159 -4.58 -38.57 -5.85
N LEU A 160 -5.18 -38.15 -4.74
CA LEU A 160 -4.89 -38.72 -3.42
C LEU A 160 -5.43 -40.15 -3.30
N GLN A 161 -6.61 -40.41 -3.88
CA GLN A 161 -7.18 -41.75 -3.90
C GLN A 161 -6.34 -42.72 -4.73
N ASP A 162 -5.79 -42.29 -5.86
CA ASP A 162 -4.86 -43.08 -6.67
C ASP A 162 -3.55 -43.36 -5.93
N GLN A 163 -2.99 -42.35 -5.23
CA GLN A 163 -1.80 -42.53 -4.38
C GLN A 163 -2.06 -43.50 -3.23
N ASN A 164 -3.20 -43.39 -2.55
CA ASN A 164 -3.58 -44.31 -1.48
C ASN A 164 -3.74 -45.74 -2.00
N ASN A 165 -4.37 -45.92 -3.16
CA ASN A 165 -4.49 -47.24 -3.80
C ASN A 165 -3.12 -47.83 -4.15
N LEU A 166 -2.18 -47.00 -4.63
CA LEU A 166 -0.82 -47.43 -4.94
C LEU A 166 -0.03 -47.82 -3.69
N LEU A 167 -0.14 -47.01 -2.63
CA LEU A 167 0.50 -47.29 -1.34
C LEU A 167 -0.07 -48.58 -0.73
N ALA A 168 -1.39 -48.78 -0.78
CA ALA A 168 -2.02 -50.02 -0.31
C ALA A 168 -1.52 -51.26 -1.07
N LYS A 169 -1.29 -51.15 -2.39
CA LYS A 169 -0.65 -52.23 -3.17
C LYS A 169 0.79 -52.50 -2.71
N LYS A 170 1.60 -51.45 -2.52
CA LYS A 170 2.99 -51.58 -2.03
C LYS A 170 3.07 -52.19 -0.63
N VAL A 171 2.12 -51.85 0.26
CA VAL A 171 2.04 -52.45 1.59
C VAL A 171 1.75 -53.94 1.47
N LYS A 172 0.75 -54.35 0.67
CA LYS A 172 0.46 -55.76 0.41
C LYS A 172 1.63 -56.53 -0.20
N GLU A 173 2.40 -55.91 -1.10
CA GLU A 173 3.60 -56.52 -1.68
C GLU A 173 4.70 -56.71 -0.63
N LYS A 174 4.92 -55.71 0.23
CA LYS A 174 5.88 -55.81 1.34
C LYS A 174 5.47 -56.86 2.36
N GLU A 175 4.19 -56.95 2.72
CA GLU A 175 3.67 -57.99 3.61
C GLU A 175 3.92 -59.39 3.04
N LYS A 176 3.65 -59.60 1.74
CA LYS A 176 3.98 -60.86 1.05
C LYS A 176 5.48 -61.17 1.03
N HIS A 177 6.33 -60.17 0.80
CA HIS A 177 7.79 -60.37 0.87
C HIS A 177 8.27 -60.67 2.29
N GLN A 178 7.62 -60.11 3.31
CA GLN A 178 7.94 -60.39 4.71
C GLN A 178 7.52 -61.82 5.11
N GLU A 179 6.38 -62.30 4.61
CA GLU A 179 5.96 -63.71 4.76
C GLU A 179 6.92 -64.68 4.06
N VAL A 180 7.39 -64.38 2.84
CA VAL A 180 8.35 -65.23 2.11
C VAL A 180 9.74 -65.24 2.77
N VAL A 181 10.22 -64.11 3.30
CA VAL A 181 11.50 -64.03 4.05
C VAL A 181 11.40 -64.73 5.42
N SER A 182 10.22 -64.76 6.04
CA SER A 182 9.99 -65.54 7.26
C SER A 182 9.92 -67.07 7.02
N HIS A 183 9.56 -67.50 5.81
CA HIS A 183 9.57 -68.93 5.41
C HIS A 183 10.93 -69.43 4.89
N SER A 184 11.84 -68.55 4.47
CA SER A 184 13.22 -68.93 4.08
C SER A 184 14.23 -68.88 5.23
N SER A 185 13.86 -68.30 6.37
CA SER A 185 14.67 -68.26 7.59
C SER A 185 14.30 -69.32 8.64
N SER A 186 13.29 -70.17 8.38
CA SER A 186 12.85 -71.25 9.28
C SER A 186 13.60 -72.58 9.10
N SER A 187 14.85 -72.57 8.63
CA SER A 187 15.74 -73.75 8.63
C SER A 187 16.84 -73.70 9.71
N SER A 188 16.75 -72.80 10.69
CA SER A 188 17.56 -72.93 11.90
C SER A 188 16.87 -72.34 13.12
N SER A 189 16.97 -73.07 14.23
CA SER A 189 16.48 -72.79 15.59
C SER A 189 15.00 -73.04 15.88
N SER A 190 14.72 -74.30 16.20
CA SER A 190 13.73 -74.69 17.19
C SER A 190 14.03 -74.02 18.53
N SER A 191 13.09 -73.24 19.07
CA SER A 191 12.74 -73.14 20.50
C SER A 191 11.81 -71.94 20.76
N GLN A 192 10.71 -72.21 21.46
CA GLN A 192 9.85 -71.28 22.21
C GLN A 192 8.63 -70.67 21.47
N GLN A 193 7.53 -71.38 21.67
CA GLN A 193 6.14 -70.96 21.51
C GLN A 193 5.63 -70.33 22.82
N GLU A 194 4.53 -69.57 22.69
CA GLU A 194 3.64 -68.98 23.73
C GLU A 194 4.01 -67.57 24.24
N ALA A 195 3.15 -66.55 24.24
CA ALA A 195 1.82 -66.36 23.67
C ALA A 195 1.52 -64.85 23.69
N LYS A 196 0.91 -64.32 22.60
CA LYS A 196 0.31 -62.98 22.55
C LYS A 196 -1.01 -62.97 23.33
N LYS A 197 -1.30 -61.92 24.11
CA LYS A 197 -2.67 -61.50 24.45
C LYS A 197 -2.79 -59.98 24.43
N MET A 198 -3.79 -59.53 23.67
CA MET A 198 -4.23 -58.15 23.45
C MET A 198 -4.82 -57.52 24.73
N VAL A 199 -4.77 -56.19 24.85
CA VAL A 199 -5.93 -55.26 24.84
C VAL A 199 -5.42 -53.84 25.07
N ALA A 200 -5.92 -52.90 24.26
CA ALA A 200 -5.72 -51.46 24.39
C ALA A 200 -6.90 -50.83 25.14
N MET A 201 -6.63 -50.02 26.19
CA MET A 201 -7.32 -48.74 26.47
C MET A 201 -6.82 -48.08 27.76
N LYS A 202 -6.82 -46.73 27.71
CA LYS A 202 -6.74 -45.72 28.79
C LYS A 202 -5.36 -45.37 29.36
N VAL A 203 -4.88 -44.24 28.84
CA VAL A 203 -4.46 -43.02 29.56
C VAL A 203 -4.52 -43.14 31.09
N ASP A 204 -3.37 -43.05 31.74
CA ASP A 204 -3.06 -42.03 32.75
C ASP A 204 -1.55 -42.09 33.04
N LEU A 205 -0.87 -40.96 32.84
CA LEU A 205 0.57 -40.80 33.09
C LEU A 205 0.73 -40.03 34.40
N GLU A 206 0.93 -40.76 35.50
CA GLU A 206 1.57 -40.21 36.71
C GLU A 206 3.06 -40.60 36.71
N ASN A 207 3.91 -39.57 36.83
CA ASN A 207 5.33 -39.62 37.15
C ASN A 207 5.61 -40.51 38.37
N PRO A 208 6.78 -41.18 38.51
CA PRO A 208 7.96 -40.44 38.98
C PRO A 208 9.34 -40.92 38.47
N THR A 209 10.23 -39.93 38.37
CA THR A 209 11.60 -39.89 38.91
C THR A 209 12.40 -41.20 38.94
N THR A 210 13.58 -41.23 38.31
CA THR A 210 14.88 -41.32 39.01
C THR A 210 16.04 -41.20 38.01
N THR A 211 16.98 -40.37 38.42
CA THR A 211 18.34 -40.08 37.94
C THR A 211 19.20 -41.29 37.59
N PHE A 212 19.99 -41.19 36.53
CA PHE A 212 21.31 -41.81 36.49
C PHE A 212 22.35 -40.96 35.74
N ARG A 213 23.57 -41.00 36.27
CA ARG A 213 24.73 -40.14 36.00
C ARG A 213 25.56 -40.61 34.79
N ARG A 214 26.20 -39.60 34.17
CA ARG A 214 27.55 -39.54 33.56
C ARG A 214 27.98 -40.63 32.56
N GLY A 215 28.32 -40.14 31.36
CA GLY A 215 29.25 -40.77 30.45
C GLY A 215 29.68 -39.79 29.36
N SER A 216 30.72 -39.02 29.64
CA SER A 216 31.39 -38.14 28.68
C SER A 216 31.95 -38.95 27.51
N SER A 217 31.70 -38.51 26.28
CA SER A 217 32.67 -38.69 25.20
C SER A 217 32.55 -37.55 24.22
N ALA A 218 33.57 -36.71 24.22
CA ALA A 218 33.76 -35.61 23.31
C ALA A 218 34.07 -36.16 21.92
N ILE A 219 33.25 -35.80 20.93
CA ILE A 219 33.65 -35.86 19.54
C ILE A 219 33.98 -34.43 19.13
N SER A 220 35.28 -34.15 19.17
CA SER A 220 35.93 -33.03 18.53
C SER A 220 35.65 -33.10 17.02
N MET A 221 34.74 -32.26 16.53
CA MET A 221 34.79 -31.84 15.13
C MET A 221 35.53 -30.51 15.06
N ALA A 222 36.66 -30.57 14.38
CA ALA A 222 37.60 -29.51 14.16
C ALA A 222 36.91 -28.21 13.77
N SER A 223 37.22 -27.17 14.52
CA SER A 223 37.10 -25.79 14.11
C SER A 223 37.81 -25.60 12.78
N VAL A 224 37.05 -25.60 11.68
CA VAL A 224 37.48 -24.93 10.46
C VAL A 224 37.49 -23.45 10.79
N SER A 225 38.67 -23.00 11.17
CA SER A 225 39.04 -21.59 11.25
C SER A 225 38.89 -21.00 9.85
N SER A 226 37.68 -20.55 9.52
CA SER A 226 37.47 -19.66 8.39
C SER A 226 37.88 -18.27 8.85
N LYS A 227 39.19 -18.02 8.78
CA LYS A 227 39.71 -16.67 8.63
C LYS A 227 39.25 -16.15 7.27
N ASN A 228 38.05 -15.59 7.24
CA ASN A 228 37.70 -14.53 6.32
C ASN A 228 36.72 -13.62 7.05
N SER A 229 37.22 -12.56 7.68
CA SER A 229 36.40 -11.38 7.94
C SER A 229 36.14 -10.72 6.58
N ASP A 230 35.30 -11.37 5.77
CA ASP A 230 34.75 -10.75 4.58
C ASP A 230 33.87 -9.60 5.07
N HIS A 231 34.26 -8.37 4.73
CA HIS A 231 33.51 -7.18 5.04
C HIS A 231 32.12 -7.28 4.39
N LYS A 232 31.13 -7.76 5.15
CA LYS A 232 29.73 -7.77 4.73
C LYS A 232 29.36 -6.37 4.24
N LYS A 233 28.80 -6.28 3.03
CA LYS A 233 28.38 -5.00 2.46
C LYS A 233 27.28 -4.40 3.32
N LEU A 234 27.37 -3.09 3.54
CA LEU A 234 26.37 -2.34 4.30
C LEU A 234 25.21 -1.94 3.39
N ILE A 235 23.99 -2.29 3.80
CA ILE A 235 22.74 -1.89 3.16
C ILE A 235 22.06 -0.87 4.09
N LYS A 236 21.92 0.36 3.60
CA LYS A 236 21.20 1.44 4.28
C LYS A 236 19.75 1.45 3.82
N ILE A 237 18.83 1.50 4.77
CA ILE A 237 17.39 1.38 4.55
C ILE A 237 16.69 2.53 5.26
N ASP A 238 16.18 3.48 4.50
CA ASP A 238 15.27 4.50 5.02
C ASP A 238 13.82 4.01 4.85
N VAL A 239 13.05 4.02 5.94
CA VAL A 239 11.66 3.56 5.97
C VAL A 239 10.75 4.69 6.43
N THR A 240 9.92 5.20 5.53
CA THR A 240 8.87 6.18 5.90
C THR A 240 7.57 5.44 6.22
N ALA A 241 7.08 5.60 7.45
CA ALA A 241 5.97 4.81 7.98
C ALA A 241 5.11 5.58 8.98
N ASP A 242 3.91 5.06 9.26
CA ASP A 242 3.03 5.53 10.33
C ASP A 242 2.71 4.40 11.31
N THR A 243 2.68 4.71 12.59
CA THR A 243 2.52 3.72 13.68
C THR A 243 1.12 3.12 13.77
N VAL A 244 0.13 3.77 13.14
CA VAL A 244 -1.26 3.28 13.02
C VAL A 244 -1.54 2.61 11.66
N CYS A 245 -0.54 2.47 10.79
CA CYS A 245 -0.68 1.80 9.51
C CYS A 245 -0.39 0.29 9.63
N PRO A 246 -1.38 -0.61 9.44
CA PRO A 246 -1.15 -2.05 9.58
C PRO A 246 -0.16 -2.59 8.54
N TRP A 247 -0.15 -2.02 7.32
CA TRP A 247 0.80 -2.40 6.28
C TRP A 247 2.23 -1.99 6.59
N CYS A 248 2.45 -0.94 7.41
CA CYS A 248 3.79 -0.59 7.88
C CYS A 248 4.33 -1.67 8.82
N PHE A 249 3.49 -2.20 9.70
CA PHE A 249 3.90 -3.29 10.58
C PHE A 249 4.12 -4.61 9.84
N VAL A 250 3.25 -4.96 8.90
CA VAL A 250 3.46 -6.12 8.01
C VAL A 250 4.76 -5.97 7.22
N GLY A 251 5.01 -4.78 6.67
CA GLY A 251 6.24 -4.47 5.95
C GLY A 251 7.48 -4.61 6.84
N LYS A 252 7.42 -4.14 8.09
CA LYS A 252 8.47 -4.34 9.09
C LYS A 252 8.77 -5.83 9.29
N LYS A 253 7.75 -6.65 9.55
CA LYS A 253 7.94 -8.10 9.76
C LYS A 253 8.52 -8.81 8.54
N ASN A 254 8.14 -8.39 7.33
CA ASN A 254 8.71 -8.93 6.11
C ASN A 254 10.16 -8.46 5.87
N LEU A 255 10.47 -7.21 6.21
CA LEU A 255 11.84 -6.68 6.19
C LEU A 255 12.74 -7.47 7.16
N ASP A 256 12.29 -7.73 8.39
CA ASP A 256 13.05 -8.52 9.37
C ASP A 256 13.32 -9.94 8.88
N LYS A 257 12.32 -10.58 8.27
CA LYS A 257 12.48 -11.93 7.69
C LYS A 257 13.57 -11.92 6.62
N ALA A 258 13.58 -10.91 5.74
CA ALA A 258 14.59 -10.76 4.71
C ALA A 258 15.98 -10.47 5.29
N ILE A 259 16.07 -9.63 6.32
CA ILE A 259 17.33 -9.35 7.04
C ILE A 259 17.86 -10.62 7.70
N ALA A 260 17.02 -11.34 8.44
CA ALA A 260 17.42 -12.57 9.12
C ALA A 260 17.94 -13.62 8.13
N SER A 261 17.29 -13.79 6.98
CA SER A 261 17.72 -14.74 5.96
C SER A 261 18.98 -14.32 5.20
N SER A 262 19.37 -13.05 5.26
CA SER A 262 20.52 -12.51 4.52
C SER A 262 21.63 -11.92 5.40
N ASN A 263 21.52 -12.02 6.72
CA ASN A 263 22.51 -11.49 7.68
C ASN A 263 23.91 -12.08 7.43
N HIS A 264 24.03 -13.32 6.95
CA HIS A 264 25.34 -13.89 6.61
C HIS A 264 26.07 -13.13 5.47
N ARG A 265 25.36 -12.33 4.66
CA ARG A 265 25.90 -11.59 3.51
C ARG A 265 26.03 -10.08 3.75
N TYR A 266 25.09 -9.49 4.48
CA TYR A 266 24.94 -8.04 4.56
C TYR A 266 24.90 -7.55 6.01
N ASN A 267 25.41 -6.33 6.22
CA ASN A 267 25.13 -5.52 7.40
C ASN A 267 24.01 -4.55 7.06
N PHE A 268 23.21 -4.16 8.05
CA PHE A 268 22.06 -3.29 7.84
C PHE A 268 22.09 -2.08 8.76
N GLU A 269 21.77 -0.92 8.21
CA GLU A 269 21.48 0.30 8.94
C GLU A 269 20.08 0.75 8.54
N ILE A 270 19.14 0.80 9.49
CA ILE A 270 17.73 1.05 9.21
C ILE A 270 17.30 2.29 9.95
N LYS A 271 16.80 3.28 9.22
CA LYS A 271 16.29 4.52 9.79
C LYS A 271 14.80 4.67 9.51
N TRP A 272 14.03 4.95 10.55
CA TRP A 272 12.60 5.17 10.45
C TRP A 272 12.29 6.66 10.39
N HIS A 273 11.48 7.04 9.39
CA HIS A 273 11.02 8.39 9.16
C HIS A 273 9.50 8.49 9.37
N PRO A 274 9.03 9.62 9.91
CA PRO A 274 7.63 9.81 10.22
C PRO A 274 6.79 9.99 8.95
N TYR A 275 5.59 9.41 8.98
CA TYR A 275 4.45 9.75 8.12
C TYR A 275 3.19 9.78 8.97
N MET A 276 2.27 10.68 8.66
CA MET A 276 0.97 10.75 9.35
C MET A 276 -0.16 10.55 8.35
N LEU A 277 -0.86 9.41 8.44
CA LEU A 277 -2.03 9.10 7.62
C LEU A 277 -3.20 10.04 7.89
N THR A 278 -3.29 10.57 9.11
CA THR A 278 -4.36 11.49 9.51
C THR A 278 -3.80 12.50 10.52
N PRO A 279 -3.06 13.53 10.07
CA PRO A 279 -2.44 14.53 10.94
C PRO A 279 -3.44 15.30 11.81
N SER A 280 -4.68 15.43 11.32
CA SER A 280 -5.80 16.09 12.00
C SER A 280 -6.54 15.21 13.01
N ALA A 281 -6.13 13.95 13.20
CA ALA A 281 -6.79 13.06 14.16
C ALA A 281 -6.72 13.64 15.59
N PRO A 282 -7.78 13.52 16.41
CA PRO A 282 -7.78 14.05 17.77
C PRO A 282 -6.77 13.36 18.70
N LYS A 283 -6.26 14.12 19.67
CA LYS A 283 -5.29 13.65 20.67
C LYS A 283 -5.92 12.87 21.83
N GLN A 284 -7.22 13.05 22.05
CA GLN A 284 -7.99 12.29 23.03
C GLN A 284 -8.34 10.87 22.55
N GLY A 285 -8.11 10.59 21.26
CA GLY A 285 -8.43 9.32 20.63
C GLY A 285 -9.88 9.23 20.14
N ILE A 286 -10.11 8.28 19.24
CA ILE A 286 -11.40 7.90 18.67
C ILE A 286 -11.47 6.37 18.72
N VAL A 287 -12.65 5.79 18.93
CA VAL A 287 -12.85 4.34 18.86
C VAL A 287 -12.40 3.83 17.49
N LYS A 288 -11.44 2.89 17.49
CA LYS A 288 -10.75 2.43 16.27
C LYS A 288 -11.72 1.85 15.23
N LYS A 289 -12.70 1.06 15.68
CA LYS A 289 -13.75 0.50 14.80
C LYS A 289 -14.62 1.58 14.15
N GLU A 290 -15.07 2.56 14.91
CA GLU A 290 -15.87 3.69 14.39
C GLU A 290 -15.06 4.53 13.40
N PHE A 291 -13.78 4.79 13.72
CA PHE A 291 -12.89 5.48 12.79
C PHE A 291 -12.75 4.74 11.46
N TYR A 292 -12.54 3.42 11.48
CA TYR A 292 -12.46 2.63 10.25
C TYR A 292 -13.78 2.57 9.49
N LEU A 293 -14.91 2.44 10.18
CA LEU A 293 -16.24 2.46 9.57
C LEU A 293 -16.52 3.81 8.89
N ASN A 294 -16.24 4.92 9.57
CA ASN A 294 -16.43 6.26 9.01
C ASN A 294 -15.51 6.52 7.80
N LYS A 295 -14.28 6.01 7.85
CA LYS A 295 -13.28 6.24 6.80
C LYS A 295 -13.48 5.36 5.56
N PHE A 296 -13.90 4.11 5.74
CA PHE A 296 -13.93 3.11 4.68
C PHE A 296 -15.32 2.52 4.41
N GLY A 297 -16.34 2.91 5.17
CA GLY A 297 -17.70 2.39 5.06
C GLY A 297 -17.77 0.87 5.34
N PRO A 298 -18.75 0.17 4.75
CA PRO A 298 -18.94 -1.28 4.93
C PRO A 298 -17.73 -2.13 4.51
N ARG A 299 -16.83 -1.60 3.67
CA ARG A 299 -15.60 -2.28 3.26
C ARG A 299 -14.63 -2.50 4.44
N SER A 300 -14.73 -1.71 5.50
CA SER A 300 -13.91 -1.85 6.72
C SER A 300 -13.93 -3.27 7.29
N VAL A 301 -15.08 -3.95 7.27
CA VAL A 301 -15.22 -5.33 7.74
C VAL A 301 -14.38 -6.31 6.92
N GLN A 302 -14.41 -6.20 5.59
CA GLN A 302 -13.59 -7.06 4.71
C GLN A 302 -12.10 -6.76 4.86
N MET A 303 -11.74 -5.49 5.09
CA MET A 303 -10.36 -5.09 5.37
C MET A 303 -9.86 -5.68 6.68
N GLU A 304 -10.68 -5.65 7.73
CA GLU A 304 -10.39 -6.26 9.02
C GLU A 304 -10.20 -7.78 8.91
N SER A 305 -11.11 -8.49 8.23
CA SER A 305 -10.96 -9.94 8.01
C SER A 305 -9.65 -10.27 7.28
N ARG A 306 -9.35 -9.55 6.20
CA ARG A 306 -8.09 -9.75 5.45
C ARG A 306 -6.85 -9.47 6.32
N MET A 307 -6.87 -8.40 7.11
CA MET A 307 -5.75 -8.09 8.00
C MET A 307 -5.59 -9.13 9.10
N THR A 308 -6.68 -9.70 9.60
CA THR A 308 -6.66 -10.78 10.59
C THR A 308 -5.97 -12.02 10.04
N GLU A 309 -6.27 -12.42 8.80
CA GLU A 309 -5.57 -13.53 8.12
C GLU A 309 -4.07 -13.24 7.96
N ILE A 310 -3.71 -12.03 7.52
CA ILE A 310 -2.31 -11.64 7.35
C ILE A 310 -1.54 -11.67 8.68
N PHE A 311 -2.12 -11.17 9.77
CA PHE A 311 -1.47 -11.20 11.08
C PHE A 311 -1.34 -12.63 11.60
N LYS A 312 -2.32 -13.49 11.33
CA LYS A 312 -2.25 -14.91 11.67
C LYS A 312 -1.09 -15.61 10.96
N ASP A 313 -0.84 -15.29 9.69
CA ASP A 313 0.34 -15.79 8.96
C ASP A 313 1.67 -15.27 9.52
N LEU A 314 1.63 -14.16 10.28
CA LEU A 314 2.76 -13.64 11.04
C LEU A 314 2.83 -14.18 12.48
N GLY A 315 1.92 -15.10 12.86
CA GLY A 315 1.86 -15.68 14.20
C GLY A 315 1.31 -14.74 15.28
N MET A 316 0.48 -13.76 14.89
CA MET A 316 -0.09 -12.75 15.79
C MET A 316 -1.60 -12.65 15.60
N ASP A 317 -2.31 -12.28 16.67
CA ASP A 317 -3.71 -11.91 16.58
C ASP A 317 -3.86 -10.43 16.22
N TYR A 318 -4.84 -10.11 15.37
CA TYR A 318 -5.14 -8.73 14.99
C TYR A 318 -6.28 -8.17 15.84
N ASP A 319 -5.97 -7.11 16.60
CA ASP A 319 -6.88 -6.45 17.53
C ASP A 319 -7.31 -5.06 17.02
N THR A 320 -8.59 -4.95 16.69
CA THR A 320 -9.25 -3.71 16.25
C THR A 320 -9.97 -2.98 17.38
N SER A 321 -9.87 -3.44 18.63
CA SER A 321 -10.38 -2.76 19.81
C SER A 321 -9.53 -1.54 20.18
N GLY A 322 -10.00 -0.81 21.20
CA GLY A 322 -9.33 0.37 21.73
C GLY A 322 -9.48 1.61 20.86
N LEU A 323 -8.55 2.55 21.06
CA LEU A 323 -8.58 3.87 20.44
C LEU A 323 -7.51 4.01 19.34
N THR A 324 -7.79 4.83 18.36
CA THR A 324 -6.84 5.38 17.37
C THR A 324 -6.82 6.90 17.46
N GLY A 325 -5.83 7.56 16.88
CA GLY A 325 -5.75 9.01 16.97
C GLY A 325 -4.47 9.58 16.39
N ASN A 326 -4.11 10.77 16.87
CA ASN A 326 -2.90 11.46 16.44
C ASN A 326 -1.63 10.64 16.74
N THR A 327 -0.73 10.51 15.77
CA THR A 327 0.52 9.74 15.90
C THR A 327 1.75 10.60 16.18
N LEU A 328 1.58 11.89 16.48
CA LEU A 328 2.73 12.78 16.72
C LEU A 328 3.55 12.33 17.93
N ASP A 329 2.92 11.93 19.04
CA ASP A 329 3.65 11.52 20.25
C ASP A 329 4.45 10.21 20.03
N SER A 330 3.92 9.25 19.26
CA SER A 330 4.66 8.05 18.89
C SER A 330 5.82 8.37 17.93
N HIS A 331 5.63 9.26 16.96
CA HIS A 331 6.70 9.71 16.06
C HIS A 331 7.80 10.49 16.79
N ARG A 332 7.44 11.37 17.73
CA ARG A 332 8.39 12.08 18.59
C ARG A 332 9.26 11.11 19.40
N LEU A 333 8.64 10.06 19.93
CA LEU A 333 9.37 9.03 20.66
C LEU A 333 10.28 8.20 19.74
N ILE A 334 9.83 7.84 18.53
CA ILE A 334 10.66 7.13 17.54
C ILE A 334 11.85 7.99 17.10
N TYR A 335 11.67 9.31 16.92
CA TYR A 335 12.76 10.25 16.68
C TYR A 335 13.77 10.25 17.84
N PHE A 336 13.28 10.33 19.07
CA PHE A 336 14.11 10.32 20.28
C PHE A 336 14.89 9.00 20.43
N ALA A 337 14.25 7.87 20.14
CA ALA A 337 14.89 6.56 20.10
C ALA A 337 16.07 6.52 19.12
N GLY A 338 15.91 7.11 17.93
CA GLY A 338 16.97 7.20 16.92
C GLY A 338 18.22 7.96 17.40
N LYS A 339 18.10 8.86 18.39
CA LYS A 339 19.25 9.53 19.02
C LYS A 339 20.04 8.60 19.93
N GLN A 340 19.44 7.52 20.41
CA GLN A 340 20.08 6.53 21.29
C GLN A 340 20.54 5.27 20.55
N GLY A 341 20.13 5.09 19.30
CA GLY A 341 20.51 3.96 18.45
C GLY A 341 19.45 3.64 17.40
N LEU A 342 19.87 3.34 16.16
CA LEU A 342 18.96 2.95 15.08
C LEU A 342 18.35 1.56 15.30
N ASP A 343 19.09 0.67 15.95
CA ASP A 343 18.61 -0.63 16.42
C ASP A 343 17.48 -0.47 17.46
N LYS A 344 17.66 0.43 18.44
CA LYS A 344 16.61 0.77 19.42
C LYS A 344 15.41 1.42 18.76
N GLN A 345 15.62 2.31 17.79
CA GLN A 345 14.54 2.90 16.99
C GLN A 345 13.72 1.83 16.27
N HIS A 346 14.39 0.88 15.62
CA HIS A 346 13.76 -0.20 14.88
C HIS A 346 12.97 -1.15 15.80
N GLN A 347 13.51 -1.48 16.98
CA GLN A 347 12.81 -2.28 18.00
C GLN A 347 11.62 -1.54 18.62
N LEU A 348 11.76 -0.24 18.90
CA LEU A 348 10.67 0.57 19.45
C LEU A 348 9.47 0.61 18.50
N PHE A 349 9.72 0.81 17.20
CA PHE A 349 8.64 0.82 16.21
C PHE A 349 7.80 -0.46 16.28
N GLU A 350 8.47 -1.61 16.44
CA GLU A 350 7.80 -2.89 16.64
C GLU A 350 7.01 -2.97 17.93
N GLU A 351 7.58 -2.61 19.08
CA GLU A 351 6.86 -2.66 20.37
C GLU A 351 5.60 -1.77 20.37
N ILE A 352 5.68 -0.59 19.74
CA ILE A 352 4.54 0.30 19.56
C ILE A 352 3.47 -0.38 18.69
N CYS A 353 3.87 -0.96 17.56
CA CYS A 353 2.94 -1.65 16.67
C CYS A 353 2.31 -2.88 17.33
N ILE A 354 3.06 -3.67 18.11
CA ILE A 354 2.52 -4.80 18.87
C ILE A 354 1.44 -4.32 19.84
N GLY A 355 1.74 -3.31 20.65
CA GLY A 355 0.74 -2.77 21.59
C GLY A 355 -0.52 -2.26 20.89
N TYR A 356 -0.36 -1.54 19.78
CA TYR A 356 -1.48 -0.95 19.05
C TYR A 356 -2.33 -1.97 18.27
N PHE A 357 -1.69 -2.92 17.58
CA PHE A 357 -2.36 -3.86 16.67
C PHE A 357 -2.72 -5.20 17.29
N THR A 358 -2.17 -5.56 18.45
CA THR A 358 -2.44 -6.88 19.06
C THR A 358 -2.89 -6.80 20.52
N GLN A 359 -2.90 -5.61 21.14
CA GLN A 359 -3.20 -5.46 22.58
C GLN A 359 -4.17 -4.30 22.87
N GLY A 360 -4.78 -3.71 21.84
CA GLY A 360 -5.76 -2.62 21.98
C GLY A 360 -5.22 -1.33 22.62
N LYS A 361 -3.89 -1.14 22.72
CA LYS A 361 -3.29 0.05 23.34
C LYS A 361 -3.53 1.30 22.47
N TYR A 362 -3.75 2.44 23.12
CA TYR A 362 -3.93 3.71 22.43
C TYR A 362 -2.59 4.32 22.04
N ILE A 363 -2.45 4.71 20.77
CA ILE A 363 -1.19 5.26 20.23
C ILE A 363 -0.78 6.62 20.83
N GLY A 364 -1.73 7.36 21.40
CA GLY A 364 -1.48 8.63 22.09
C GLY A 364 -1.28 8.49 23.60
N ASP A 365 -1.32 7.28 24.16
CA ASP A 365 -1.08 7.05 25.58
C ASP A 365 0.42 7.11 25.89
N ARG A 366 0.84 8.19 26.54
CA ARG A 366 2.24 8.43 26.92
C ARG A 366 2.79 7.40 27.91
N GLY A 367 1.94 6.85 28.78
CA GLY A 367 2.34 5.79 29.71
C GLY A 367 2.73 4.53 28.95
N PHE A 368 1.85 4.08 28.05
CA PHE A 368 2.14 2.97 27.14
C PHE A 368 3.40 3.22 26.29
N LEU A 369 3.54 4.41 25.70
CA LEU A 369 4.71 4.75 24.88
C LEU A 369 6.01 4.70 25.69
N ALA A 370 6.01 5.21 26.93
CA ALA A 370 7.16 5.14 27.83
C ALA A 370 7.48 3.69 28.25
N GLU A 371 6.47 2.86 28.50
CA GLU A 371 6.66 1.43 28.77
C GLU A 371 7.29 0.69 27.59
N ALA A 372 6.81 0.95 26.36
CA ALA A 372 7.38 0.38 25.13
C ALA A 372 8.84 0.80 24.95
N ALA A 373 9.17 2.08 25.18
CA ALA A 373 10.55 2.58 25.15
C ALA A 373 11.46 1.90 26.18
N LYS A 374 10.98 1.72 27.42
CA LYS A 374 11.74 1.06 28.46
C LYS A 374 12.09 -0.39 28.10
N LYS A 375 11.17 -1.13 27.47
CA LYS A 375 11.41 -2.53 27.05
C LYS A 375 12.58 -2.68 26.08
N VAL A 376 12.81 -1.69 25.22
CA VAL A 376 13.90 -1.69 24.23
C VAL A 376 15.13 -0.90 24.69
N GLY A 377 15.20 -0.56 25.98
CA GLY A 377 16.35 0.10 26.58
C GLY A 377 16.54 1.56 26.18
N ILE A 378 15.45 2.29 25.89
CA ILE A 378 15.47 3.74 25.70
C ILE A 378 15.30 4.42 27.06
N GLU A 379 16.27 5.24 27.44
CA GLU A 379 16.27 5.98 28.69
C GLU A 379 15.66 7.38 28.51
N GLY A 380 15.03 7.93 29.54
CA GLY A 380 14.49 9.30 29.51
C GLY A 380 13.19 9.49 28.71
N ALA A 381 12.53 8.41 28.30
CA ALA A 381 11.34 8.47 27.44
C ALA A 381 10.13 9.15 28.12
N ALA A 382 9.93 8.90 29.43
CA ALA A 382 8.82 9.48 30.17
C ALA A 382 9.00 10.99 30.34
N GLU A 383 10.22 11.41 30.66
CA GLU A 383 10.63 12.81 30.80
C GLU A 383 10.54 13.54 29.46
N PHE A 384 10.99 12.90 28.38
CA PHE A 384 10.88 13.45 27.03
C PHE A 384 9.43 13.68 26.62
N LEU A 385 8.54 12.71 26.88
CA LEU A 385 7.11 12.80 26.55
C LEU A 385 6.30 13.72 27.48
N ALA A 386 6.80 14.02 28.69
CA ALA A 386 6.15 14.91 29.63
C ALA A 386 5.96 16.31 29.04
N ASP A 387 7.01 16.86 28.40
CA ASP A 387 6.90 18.11 27.64
C ASP A 387 6.28 17.82 26.26
N PRO A 388 5.11 18.40 25.92
CA PRO A 388 4.48 18.21 24.61
C PRO A 388 5.25 18.82 23.43
N ASN A 389 6.27 19.65 23.65
CA ASN A 389 7.03 20.34 22.60
C ASN A 389 8.31 19.60 22.16
N ASN A 390 8.83 18.72 23.02
CA ASN A 390 10.06 17.98 22.74
C ASN A 390 9.99 17.21 21.42
N GLY A 391 10.95 17.40 20.51
CA GLY A 391 11.01 16.71 19.22
C GLY A 391 9.93 17.13 18.19
N VAL A 392 9.02 18.05 18.52
CA VAL A 392 7.93 18.45 17.61
C VAL A 392 8.47 19.14 16.36
N LYS A 393 9.46 20.02 16.53
CA LYS A 393 10.05 20.76 15.41
C LYS A 393 10.71 19.80 14.43
N GLU A 394 11.54 18.90 14.95
CA GLU A 394 12.34 17.96 14.18
C GLU A 394 11.47 16.95 13.45
N VAL A 395 10.45 16.39 14.11
CA VAL A 395 9.49 15.49 13.48
C VAL A 395 8.69 16.19 12.38
N ASN A 396 8.28 17.46 12.58
CA ASN A 396 7.56 18.21 11.56
C ASN A 396 8.43 18.59 10.36
N GLU A 397 9.69 18.92 10.58
CA GLU A 397 10.66 19.16 9.51
C GLU A 397 10.92 17.87 8.71
N GLU A 398 11.09 16.74 9.41
CA GLU A 398 11.28 15.44 8.77
C GLU A 398 10.04 14.96 8.02
N LEU A 399 8.83 15.16 8.57
CA LEU A 399 7.56 14.92 7.90
C LEU A 399 7.52 15.68 6.57
N LYS A 400 7.81 16.99 6.57
CA LYS A 400 7.80 17.80 5.34
C LYS A 400 8.78 17.28 4.28
N LEU A 401 9.97 16.84 4.70
CA LEU A 401 11.01 16.35 3.79
C LEU A 401 10.67 14.97 3.22
N CYS A 402 10.28 14.03 4.08
CA CYS A 402 10.09 12.62 3.72
C CYS A 402 8.70 12.33 3.16
N SER A 403 7.68 13.15 3.47
CA SER A 403 6.29 12.89 3.06
C SER A 403 5.87 13.60 1.77
N ALA A 404 6.61 14.61 1.30
CA ALA A 404 6.15 15.50 0.21
C ALA A 404 5.88 14.80 -1.13
N HIS A 405 6.53 13.66 -1.39
CA HIS A 405 6.49 12.99 -2.70
C HIS A 405 6.10 11.50 -2.62
N ILE A 406 5.54 11.06 -1.49
CA ILE A 406 5.14 9.66 -1.30
C ILE A 406 3.63 9.53 -1.21
N ASN A 407 3.07 8.64 -2.04
CA ASN A 407 1.62 8.40 -2.14
C ASN A 407 1.18 7.10 -1.46
N GLY A 408 2.10 6.41 -0.79
CA GLY A 408 1.82 5.14 -0.12
C GLY A 408 2.92 4.75 0.85
N ILE A 409 2.52 4.20 2.00
CA ILE A 409 3.40 3.72 3.07
C ILE A 409 3.14 2.22 3.36
N PRO A 410 4.10 1.48 3.91
CA PRO A 410 5.49 1.90 4.18
C PRO A 410 6.22 2.19 2.87
N TYR A 411 7.10 3.18 2.87
CA TYR A 411 7.92 3.56 1.73
C TYR A 411 9.38 3.30 2.06
N TYR A 412 10.10 2.63 1.17
CA TYR A 412 11.47 2.22 1.38
C TYR A 412 12.39 2.93 0.40
N VAL A 413 13.53 3.38 0.89
CA VAL A 413 14.67 3.82 0.08
C VAL A 413 15.88 3.00 0.50
N ILE A 414 16.40 2.17 -0.40
CA ILE A 414 17.57 1.33 -0.17
C ILE A 414 18.79 1.98 -0.84
N ASN A 415 19.85 2.21 -0.05
CA ASN A 415 21.08 2.90 -0.46
C ASN A 415 20.82 4.23 -1.19
N GLY A 416 19.78 4.98 -0.80
CA GLY A 416 19.40 6.26 -1.43
C GLY A 416 18.82 6.17 -2.85
N LYS A 417 18.86 4.98 -3.48
CA LYS A 417 18.60 4.80 -4.93
C LYS A 417 17.34 3.98 -5.22
N TYR A 418 17.22 2.80 -4.61
CA TYR A 418 16.13 1.87 -4.92
C TYR A 418 14.91 2.20 -4.08
N LYS A 419 13.77 2.45 -4.73
CA LYS A 419 12.57 2.97 -4.09
C LYS A 419 11.38 2.08 -4.38
N PHE A 420 10.63 1.72 -3.36
CA PHE A 420 9.37 0.99 -3.50
C PHE A 420 8.48 1.21 -2.27
N ASN A 421 7.21 0.82 -2.36
CA ASN A 421 6.25 0.99 -1.27
C ASN A 421 5.38 -0.26 -1.02
N GLY A 422 4.66 -0.23 0.10
CA GLY A 422 3.76 -1.29 0.55
C GLY A 422 4.44 -2.36 1.40
N GLY A 423 3.65 -3.17 2.09
CA GLY A 423 4.12 -4.32 2.87
C GLY A 423 4.59 -5.47 1.97
N GLN A 424 5.62 -5.22 1.16
CA GLN A 424 6.18 -6.16 0.18
C GLN A 424 6.61 -7.47 0.85
N PRO A 425 6.56 -8.60 0.13
CA PRO A 425 7.02 -9.87 0.68
C PRO A 425 8.56 -9.91 0.79
N PRO A 426 9.15 -10.78 1.64
CA PRO A 426 10.59 -10.84 1.90
C PRO A 426 11.46 -10.96 0.64
N GLU A 427 10.97 -11.64 -0.40
CA GLU A 427 11.69 -11.86 -1.66
C GLU A 427 11.96 -10.56 -2.42
N THR A 428 11.06 -9.57 -2.31
CA THR A 428 11.28 -8.24 -2.91
C THR A 428 12.47 -7.55 -2.25
N PHE A 429 12.54 -7.57 -0.92
CA PHE A 429 13.68 -7.00 -0.18
C PHE A 429 14.99 -7.70 -0.54
N LEU A 430 15.00 -9.04 -0.58
CA LEU A 430 16.20 -9.82 -0.93
C LEU A 430 16.74 -9.45 -2.31
N LYS A 431 15.86 -9.36 -3.32
CA LYS A 431 16.23 -8.92 -4.67
C LYS A 431 16.80 -7.51 -4.68
N THR A 432 16.21 -6.60 -3.89
CA THR A 432 16.72 -5.22 -3.80
C THR A 432 18.05 -5.15 -3.06
N PHE A 433 18.27 -5.96 -2.02
CA PHE A 433 19.56 -6.02 -1.34
C PHE A 433 20.66 -6.53 -2.28
N ASP A 434 20.37 -7.54 -3.09
CA ASP A 434 21.31 -8.06 -4.08
C ASP A 434 21.66 -7.01 -5.14
N ALA A 435 20.67 -6.27 -5.65
CA ALA A 435 20.90 -5.17 -6.58
C ALA A 435 21.72 -4.05 -5.93
N ALA A 436 21.34 -3.61 -4.73
CA ALA A 436 22.00 -2.53 -4.01
C ALA A 436 23.41 -2.87 -3.51
N ALA A 437 23.71 -4.16 -3.35
CA ALA A 437 25.04 -4.66 -3.04
C ALA A 437 25.92 -4.80 -4.28
N SER A 438 25.37 -4.79 -5.49
CA SER A 438 26.11 -4.97 -6.74
C SER A 438 26.54 -3.65 -7.38
N ASP A 439 25.85 -2.56 -7.03
CA ASP A 439 26.29 -1.18 -7.25
C ASP A 439 27.40 -0.78 -6.28
#